data_AF-F9HHM9-F1
#
_entry.id   AF-F9HHM9-F1
#
_cell.length_a   1.000
_cell.length_b   1.000
_cell.length_c   1.000
_cell.angle_alpha   90.00
_cell.angle_beta   90.00
_cell.angle_gamma   90.00
#
_symmetry.space_group_name_H-M   'P 1'
#
loop_
_entity.id
_entity.type
_entity.pdbx_description
1 polymer ?
#
loop_
_entity_poly.entity_id
_entity_poly.type
_entity_poly.pdbx_seq_one_letter_code
_entity_poly.pdbx_strand_id
1 'polypeptide(L)'
;MLGEYSIMDWVTLGGIVTVAATVLRTLVKLSRDNSILLSEFKLLSKEHDALSKEHDALSKEYDALSKEHDSLSKEHRGLSNEHQSIKKDTEYISDEMKFEKMAREKLYQNSTRAKEILETMDMMKEVVLQNAQLSSELADLKLKNQELAQLKDNTELPKLYNAINRFEQQLANFEGYRETEEIQSILKRIQNELSEFENQ
;
A
#
# COMPACT_ATOMS: atom_id res chain seq x y z
N MET A 1 63.97 126.01 -34.53
CA MET A 1 63.01 126.35 -35.60
C MET A 1 61.87 125.36 -35.50
N LEU A 2 60.68 125.85 -35.16
CA LEU A 2 59.46 125.05 -35.03
C LEU A 2 59.00 124.70 -36.44
N GLY A 3 59.11 123.43 -36.81
CA GLY A 3 58.68 122.94 -38.12
C GLY A 3 57.15 123.02 -38.21
N GLU A 4 56.65 123.78 -39.19
CA GLU A 4 55.23 123.81 -39.53
C GLU A 4 54.84 122.45 -40.12
N TYR A 5 54.41 121.54 -39.24
CA TYR A 5 53.85 120.26 -39.63
C TYR A 5 52.59 120.50 -40.47
N SER A 6 52.60 120.01 -41.71
CA SER A 6 51.49 120.12 -42.65
C SER A 6 50.29 119.31 -42.15
N ILE A 7 49.07 119.80 -42.39
CA ILE A 7 47.80 119.11 -42.08
C ILE A 7 47.79 117.68 -42.65
N MET A 8 48.50 117.43 -43.75
CA MET A 8 48.65 116.11 -44.38
C MET A 8 49.38 115.07 -43.49
N ASP A 9 50.30 115.48 -42.62
CA ASP A 9 51.02 114.58 -41.72
C ASP A 9 50.16 114.13 -40.54
N TRP A 10 49.30 115.03 -40.03
CA TRP A 10 48.34 114.73 -38.96
C TRP A 10 47.26 113.75 -39.40
N VAL A 11 46.81 113.82 -40.66
CA VAL A 11 45.84 112.88 -41.24
C VAL A 11 46.44 111.47 -41.36
N THR A 12 47.68 111.36 -41.83
CA THR A 12 48.41 110.08 -41.92
C THR A 12 48.63 109.45 -40.54
N LEU A 13 49.07 110.26 -39.56
CA LEU A 13 49.24 109.80 -38.17
C LEU A 13 47.91 109.34 -37.56
N GLY A 14 46.81 110.05 -37.79
CA GLY A 14 45.48 109.66 -37.32
C GLY A 14 45.00 108.33 -37.91
N GLY A 15 45.29 108.08 -39.20
CA GLY A 15 45.02 106.80 -39.86
C GLY A 15 45.78 105.64 -39.23
N ILE A 16 47.08 105.82 -38.97
CA ILE A 16 47.92 104.81 -38.30
C ILE A 16 47.41 104.50 -36.89
N VAL A 17 47.07 105.53 -36.11
CA VAL A 17 46.52 105.36 -34.75
C VAL A 17 45.20 104.59 -34.78
N THR A 18 44.34 104.87 -35.77
CA THR A 18 43.06 104.15 -35.93
C THR A 18 43.29 102.66 -36.22
N VAL A 19 44.21 102.32 -37.11
CA VAL A 19 44.58 100.92 -37.41
C VAL A 19 45.24 100.24 -36.20
N ALA A 20 46.11 100.93 -35.48
CA ALA A 20 46.71 100.40 -34.26
C ALA A 20 45.64 100.09 -33.19
N ALA A 21 44.65 100.98 -33.02
CA ALA A 21 43.54 100.78 -32.09
C ALA A 21 42.64 99.59 -32.47
N THR A 22 42.37 99.38 -33.77
CA THR A 22 41.58 98.22 -34.22
C THR A 22 42.33 96.91 -34.02
N VAL A 23 43.63 96.87 -34.31
CA VAL A 23 44.48 95.70 -34.05
C VAL A 23 44.57 95.38 -32.56
N LEU A 24 44.72 96.39 -31.69
CA LEU A 24 44.68 96.18 -30.25
C LEU A 24 43.34 95.62 -29.79
N ARG A 25 42.23 96.12 -30.34
CA ARG A 25 40.88 95.63 -30.03
C ARG A 25 40.70 94.16 -30.42
N THR A 26 41.17 93.75 -31.60
CA THR A 26 41.08 92.36 -32.05
C THR A 26 41.99 91.44 -31.23
N LEU A 27 43.19 91.90 -30.86
CA LEU A 27 44.10 91.14 -30.01
C LEU A 27 43.50 90.90 -28.61
N VAL A 28 42.91 91.92 -28.00
CA VAL A 28 42.23 91.79 -26.70
C VAL A 28 41.04 90.82 -26.81
N LYS A 29 40.26 90.90 -27.89
CA LYS A 29 39.15 89.97 -28.12
C LYS A 29 39.64 88.53 -28.28
N LEU A 30 40.67 88.31 -29.08
CA LEU A 30 41.28 86.99 -29.29
C LEU A 30 41.83 86.40 -27.99
N SER A 31 42.47 87.22 -27.15
CA SER A 31 42.95 86.78 -25.84
C SER A 31 41.81 86.35 -24.92
N ARG A 32 40.68 87.06 -24.95
CA ARG A 32 39.49 86.70 -24.18
C ARG A 32 38.87 85.39 -24.68
N ASP A 33 38.70 85.27 -25.98
CA ASP A 33 38.13 84.08 -26.61
C ASP A 33 39.00 82.84 -26.32
N ASN A 34 40.33 82.97 -26.39
CA ASN A 34 41.26 81.89 -26.02
C ASN A 34 41.15 81.48 -24.54
N SER A 35 40.99 82.45 -23.64
CA SER A 35 40.78 82.16 -22.21
C SER A 35 39.45 81.44 -21.97
N ILE A 36 38.39 81.79 -22.69
CA ILE A 36 37.09 81.12 -22.61
C ILE A 36 37.23 79.68 -23.10
N LEU A 37 37.83 79.47 -24.28
CA LEU A 37 38.02 78.15 -24.86
C LEU A 37 38.86 77.22 -23.96
N LEU A 38 39.90 77.75 -23.30
CA LEU A 38 40.69 76.97 -22.33
C LEU A 38 39.86 76.58 -21.10
N SER A 39 38.94 77.45 -20.66
CA SER A 39 38.03 77.13 -19.56
C SER A 39 37.00 76.07 -19.94
N GLU A 40 36.45 76.13 -21.15
CA GLU A 40 35.53 75.13 -21.70
C GLU A 40 36.21 73.77 -21.85
N PHE A 41 37.45 73.75 -22.39
CA PHE A 41 38.24 72.53 -22.49
C PHE A 41 38.48 71.88 -21.12
N LYS A 42 38.79 72.67 -20.09
CA LYS A 42 38.98 72.17 -18.73
C LYS A 42 37.68 71.61 -18.12
N LEU A 43 36.53 72.22 -18.44
CA LEU A 43 35.23 71.69 -18.01
C LEU A 43 34.92 70.36 -18.72
N LEU A 44 35.10 70.30 -20.04
CA LEU A 44 34.86 69.10 -20.83
C LEU A 44 35.76 67.94 -20.40
N SER A 45 37.02 68.21 -20.07
CA SER A 45 37.93 67.20 -19.50
C SER A 45 37.42 66.64 -18.17
N LYS A 46 36.84 67.47 -17.30
CA LYS A 46 36.27 67.00 -16.03
C LYS A 46 35.01 66.17 -16.24
N GLU A 47 34.16 66.56 -17.18
CA GLU A 47 32.97 65.80 -17.55
C GLU A 47 33.35 64.43 -18.13
N HIS A 48 34.36 64.38 -18.99
CA HIS A 48 34.89 63.13 -19.51
C HIS A 48 35.42 62.21 -18.39
N ASP A 49 36.20 62.74 -17.45
CA ASP A 49 36.70 61.96 -16.31
C ASP A 49 35.58 61.45 -15.40
N ALA A 50 34.52 62.25 -15.21
CA ALA A 50 33.34 61.84 -14.45
C ALA A 50 32.60 60.70 -15.16
N LEU A 51 32.35 60.84 -16.47
CA LEU A 51 31.68 59.83 -17.27
C LEU A 51 32.47 58.51 -17.33
N SER A 52 33.81 58.58 -17.41
CA SER A 52 34.67 57.40 -17.35
C SER A 52 34.51 56.64 -16.04
N LYS A 53 34.39 57.35 -14.91
CA LYS A 53 34.18 56.72 -13.60
C LYS A 53 32.80 56.08 -13.48
N GLU A 54 31.77 56.73 -14.02
CA GLU A 54 30.42 56.16 -14.06
C GLU A 54 30.38 54.89 -14.91
N HIS A 55 31.05 54.90 -16.07
CA HIS A 55 31.17 53.71 -16.91
C HIS A 55 31.87 52.55 -16.19
N ASP A 56 32.98 52.82 -15.49
CA ASP A 56 33.68 51.80 -14.71
C ASP A 56 32.84 51.24 -13.55
N ALA A 57 32.03 52.10 -12.91
CA ALA A 57 31.10 51.68 -11.87
C ALA A 57 30.01 50.77 -12.44
N LEU A 58 29.39 51.16 -13.56
CA LEU A 58 28.36 50.38 -14.22
C LEU A 58 28.89 49.02 -14.71
N SER A 59 30.12 48.96 -15.22
CA SER A 59 30.76 47.71 -15.61
C SER A 59 30.91 46.75 -14.43
N LYS A 60 31.25 47.25 -13.24
CA LYS A 60 31.35 46.42 -12.03
C LYS A 60 29.99 45.92 -11.55
N GLU A 61 28.95 46.74 -11.64
CA GLU A 61 27.58 46.33 -11.32
C GLU A 61 27.10 45.24 -12.27
N TYR A 62 27.40 45.36 -13.57
CA TYR A 62 27.10 44.34 -14.56
C TYR A 62 27.78 42.99 -14.22
N ASP A 63 29.08 43.02 -13.90
CA ASP A 63 29.82 41.81 -13.52
C ASP A 63 29.27 41.17 -12.24
N ALA A 64 28.83 41.98 -11.27
CA ALA A 64 28.20 41.49 -10.04
C ALA A 64 26.86 40.81 -10.35
N LEU A 65 26.00 41.45 -11.15
CA LEU A 65 24.71 40.91 -11.55
C LEU A 65 24.85 39.61 -12.36
N SER A 66 25.86 39.53 -13.22
CA SER A 66 26.14 38.30 -13.96
C SER A 66 26.51 37.13 -13.03
N LYS A 67 27.28 37.38 -11.97
CA LYS A 67 27.61 36.36 -10.97
C LYS A 67 26.40 35.92 -10.16
N GLU A 68 25.53 36.86 -9.79
CA GLU A 68 24.27 36.54 -9.09
C GLU A 68 23.36 35.66 -9.96
N HIS A 69 23.23 35.99 -11.25
CA HIS A 69 22.47 35.19 -12.20
C HIS A 69 23.01 33.76 -12.31
N ASP A 70 24.33 33.60 -12.41
CA ASP A 70 24.96 32.27 -12.45
C ASP A 70 24.74 31.46 -11.16
N SER A 71 24.77 32.13 -10.00
CA SER A 71 24.46 31.51 -8.71
C SER A 71 23.01 31.02 -8.66
N LEU A 72 22.06 31.88 -9.06
CA LEU A 72 20.64 31.53 -9.09
C LEU A 72 20.35 30.39 -10.07
N SER A 73 21.03 30.35 -11.22
CA SER A 73 20.92 29.25 -12.17
C SER A 73 21.37 27.91 -11.57
N LYS A 74 22.45 27.90 -10.77
CA LYS A 74 22.92 26.70 -10.06
C LYS A 74 21.92 26.25 -9.00
N GLU A 75 21.37 27.18 -8.22
CA GLU A 75 20.35 26.88 -7.21
C GLU A 75 19.10 26.27 -7.85
N HIS A 76 18.61 26.85 -8.95
CA HIS A 76 17.48 26.31 -9.69
C HIS A 76 17.72 24.88 -10.19
N ARG A 77 18.92 24.57 -10.69
CA ARG A 77 19.29 23.20 -11.08
C ARG A 77 19.33 22.26 -9.86
N GLY A 78 19.83 22.73 -8.72
CA GLY A 78 19.83 21.97 -7.47
C GLY A 78 18.41 21.60 -7.04
N LEU A 79 17.51 22.57 -7.00
CA LEU A 79 16.10 22.36 -6.65
C LEU A 79 15.38 21.43 -7.64
N SER A 80 15.70 21.53 -8.93
CA SER A 80 15.14 20.63 -9.95
C SER A 80 15.56 19.18 -9.72
N ASN A 81 16.82 18.94 -9.35
CA ASN A 81 17.32 17.60 -9.03
C ASN A 81 16.67 17.04 -7.75
N GLU A 82 16.53 17.87 -6.72
CA GLU A 82 15.86 17.48 -5.47
C GLU A 82 14.40 17.09 -5.73
N HIS A 83 13.68 17.87 -6.54
CA HIS A 83 12.31 17.57 -6.93
C HIS A 83 12.19 16.21 -7.65
N GLN A 84 13.13 15.90 -8.55
CA GLN A 84 13.16 14.59 -9.21
C GLN A 84 13.44 13.44 -8.22
N SER A 85 14.29 13.66 -7.21
CA SER A 85 14.56 12.66 -6.17
C SER A 85 13.31 12.39 -5.34
N ILE A 86 12.65 13.44 -4.84
CA ILE A 86 11.41 13.33 -4.06
C ILE A 86 10.33 12.59 -4.83
N LYS A 87 10.22 12.86 -6.14
CA LYS A 87 9.26 12.15 -7.00
C LYS A 87 9.54 10.64 -7.03
N LYS A 88 10.79 10.23 -7.20
CA LYS A 88 11.18 8.81 -7.19
C LYS A 88 10.91 8.15 -5.84
N ASP A 89 11.22 8.83 -4.74
CA ASP A 89 10.96 8.31 -3.40
C ASP A 89 9.46 8.14 -3.15
N THR A 90 8.65 9.09 -3.63
CA THR A 90 7.18 9.03 -3.55
C THR A 90 6.62 7.85 -4.36
N GLU A 91 7.13 7.62 -5.57
CA GLU A 91 6.76 6.47 -6.40
C GLU A 91 7.09 5.15 -5.70
N TYR A 92 8.30 5.03 -5.15
CA TYR A 92 8.74 3.86 -4.38
C TYR A 92 7.83 3.58 -3.17
N ILE A 93 7.57 4.59 -2.34
CA ILE A 93 6.68 4.47 -1.18
C ILE A 93 5.28 4.05 -1.60
N SER A 94 4.75 4.61 -2.71
CA SER A 94 3.43 4.26 -3.23
C SER A 94 3.34 2.77 -3.60
N ASP A 95 4.37 2.23 -4.25
CA ASP A 95 4.40 0.83 -4.64
C ASP A 95 4.54 -0.09 -3.42
N GLU A 96 5.40 0.26 -2.46
CA GLU A 96 5.54 -0.49 -1.21
C GLU A 96 4.21 -0.55 -0.43
N MET A 97 3.47 0.57 -0.37
CA MET A 97 2.15 0.62 0.25
C MET A 97 1.12 -0.28 -0.46
N LYS A 98 1.18 -0.43 -1.79
CA LYS A 98 0.31 -1.35 -2.53
C LYS A 98 0.64 -2.80 -2.18
N PHE A 99 1.93 -3.15 -2.10
CA PHE A 99 2.35 -4.49 -1.69
C PHE A 99 1.90 -4.83 -0.27
N GLU A 100 2.10 -3.91 0.68
CA GLU A 100 1.65 -4.06 2.06
C GLU A 100 0.12 -4.23 2.15
N LYS A 101 -0.63 -3.47 1.35
CA LYS A 101 -2.11 -3.61 1.31
C LYS A 101 -2.52 -5.00 0.82
N MET A 102 -1.90 -5.52 -0.24
CA MET A 102 -2.19 -6.88 -0.73
C MET A 102 -1.77 -7.95 0.28
N ALA A 103 -0.65 -7.76 0.99
CA ALA A 103 -0.20 -8.67 2.04
C ALA A 103 -1.20 -8.73 3.20
N ARG A 104 -1.71 -7.57 3.66
CA ARG A 104 -2.75 -7.50 4.69
C ARG A 104 -4.04 -8.17 4.27
N GLU A 105 -4.48 -7.98 3.03
CA GLU A 105 -5.68 -8.64 2.52
C GLU A 105 -5.55 -10.17 2.55
N LYS A 106 -4.39 -10.70 2.14
CA LYS A 106 -4.08 -12.14 2.25
C LYS A 106 -4.10 -12.62 3.70
N LEU A 107 -3.57 -11.84 4.64
CA LEU A 107 -3.59 -12.17 6.07
C LEU A 107 -5.02 -12.24 6.61
N TYR A 108 -5.88 -11.29 6.26
CA TYR A 108 -7.29 -11.32 6.65
C TYR A 108 -8.01 -12.56 6.11
N GLN A 109 -7.82 -12.88 4.82
CA GLN A 109 -8.40 -14.08 4.22
C GLN A 109 -7.93 -15.35 4.94
N ASN A 110 -6.64 -15.44 5.26
CA ASN A 110 -6.10 -16.57 6.01
C ASN A 110 -6.72 -16.66 7.41
N SER A 111 -6.80 -15.54 8.13
CA SER A 111 -7.42 -15.50 9.46
C SER A 111 -8.89 -15.93 9.44
N THR A 112 -9.66 -15.50 8.43
CA THR A 112 -11.06 -15.93 8.26
C THR A 112 -11.14 -17.44 8.00
N ARG A 113 -10.32 -17.95 7.08
CA ARG A 113 -10.27 -19.38 6.79
C ARG A 113 -9.84 -20.22 7.99
N ALA A 114 -8.92 -19.72 8.81
CA ALA A 114 -8.52 -20.38 10.05
C ALA A 114 -9.69 -20.49 11.04
N LYS A 115 -10.54 -19.45 11.13
CA LYS A 115 -11.75 -19.48 11.94
C LYS A 115 -12.74 -20.54 11.45
N GLU A 116 -12.99 -20.61 10.14
CA GLU A 116 -13.85 -21.64 9.54
C GLU A 116 -13.33 -23.05 9.82
N ILE A 117 -12.01 -23.26 9.73
CA ILE A 117 -11.38 -24.54 10.07
C ILE A 117 -11.64 -24.91 11.53
N LEU A 118 -11.51 -23.97 12.46
CA LEU A 118 -11.79 -24.22 13.89
C LEU A 118 -13.25 -24.61 14.13
N GLU A 119 -14.20 -23.90 13.50
CA GLU A 119 -15.63 -24.21 13.60
C GLU A 119 -15.93 -25.62 13.06
N THR A 120 -15.36 -25.98 11.90
CA THR A 120 -15.50 -27.33 11.34
C THR A 120 -14.86 -28.42 12.20
N MET A 121 -13.73 -28.12 12.85
CA MET A 121 -13.07 -29.04 13.77
C MET A 121 -13.93 -29.31 15.01
N ASP A 122 -14.61 -28.30 15.55
CA ASP A 122 -15.49 -28.47 16.70
C ASP A 122 -16.72 -29.32 16.34
N MET A 123 -17.33 -29.13 15.17
CA MET A 123 -18.37 -30.03 14.66
C MET A 123 -17.85 -31.47 14.47
N MET A 124 -16.63 -31.61 13.94
CA MET A 124 -16.04 -32.94 13.71
C MET A 124 -15.79 -33.70 15.03
N LYS A 125 -15.40 -33.01 16.11
CA LYS A 125 -15.29 -33.63 17.44
C LYS A 125 -16.63 -34.19 17.90
N GLU A 126 -17.72 -33.47 17.68
CA GLU A 126 -19.06 -33.95 18.03
C GLU A 126 -19.42 -35.21 17.23
N VAL A 127 -19.18 -35.21 15.91
CA VAL A 127 -19.42 -36.39 15.06
C VAL A 127 -18.58 -37.59 15.51
N VAL A 128 -17.31 -37.39 15.89
CA VAL A 128 -16.46 -38.47 16.42
C VAL A 128 -17.01 -39.04 17.72
N LEU A 129 -17.50 -38.19 18.63
CA LEU A 129 -18.13 -38.64 19.87
C LEU A 129 -19.42 -39.44 19.60
N GLN A 130 -20.28 -38.96 18.69
CA GLN A 130 -21.49 -39.66 18.28
C GLN A 130 -21.17 -41.02 17.63
N ASN A 131 -20.14 -41.09 16.78
CA ASN A 131 -19.69 -42.35 16.19
C ASN A 131 -19.19 -43.34 17.24
N ALA A 132 -18.48 -42.86 18.27
CA ALA A 132 -18.04 -43.71 19.37
C ALA A 132 -19.23 -44.25 20.18
N GLN A 133 -20.24 -43.42 20.45
CA GLN A 133 -21.48 -43.83 21.12
C GLN A 133 -22.24 -44.88 20.30
N LEU A 134 -22.52 -44.60 19.03
CA LEU A 134 -23.17 -45.55 18.12
C LEU A 134 -22.42 -46.87 18.02
N SER A 135 -21.08 -46.84 17.97
CA SER A 135 -20.27 -48.07 17.96
C SER A 135 -20.45 -48.88 19.24
N SER A 136 -20.59 -48.23 20.40
CA SER A 136 -20.85 -48.93 21.66
C SER A 136 -22.26 -49.52 21.71
N GLU A 137 -23.27 -48.79 21.24
CA GLU A 137 -24.65 -49.26 21.15
C GLU A 137 -24.78 -50.44 20.19
N LEU A 138 -24.10 -50.38 19.03
CA LEU A 138 -24.05 -51.50 18.09
C LEU A 138 -23.41 -52.74 18.69
N ALA A 139 -22.37 -52.58 19.52
CA ALA A 139 -21.74 -53.70 20.23
C ALA A 139 -22.69 -54.31 21.26
N ASP A 140 -23.40 -53.48 22.03
CA ASP A 140 -24.39 -53.93 23.01
C ASP A 140 -25.59 -54.64 22.35
N LEU A 141 -26.16 -54.05 21.30
CA LEU A 141 -27.24 -54.66 20.51
C LEU A 141 -26.80 -55.99 19.88
N LYS A 142 -25.55 -56.10 19.44
CA LYS A 142 -25.01 -57.34 18.90
C LYS A 142 -24.90 -58.43 19.97
N LEU A 143 -24.45 -58.09 21.18
CA LEU A 143 -24.44 -59.02 22.31
C LEU A 143 -25.86 -59.48 22.66
N LYS A 144 -26.81 -58.54 22.78
CA LYS A 144 -28.20 -58.83 23.10
C LYS A 144 -28.89 -59.71 22.06
N ASN A 145 -28.60 -59.50 20.78
CA ASN A 145 -29.07 -60.37 19.70
C ASN A 145 -28.45 -61.78 19.77
N GLN A 146 -27.17 -61.91 20.17
CA GLN A 146 -26.56 -63.22 20.37
C GLN A 146 -27.19 -63.96 21.56
N GLU A 147 -27.45 -63.26 22.67
CA GLU A 147 -28.15 -63.82 23.83
C GLU A 147 -29.55 -64.31 23.46
N LEU A 148 -30.32 -63.49 22.73
CA LEU A 148 -31.65 -63.87 22.24
C LEU A 148 -31.59 -65.09 21.30
N ALA A 149 -30.59 -65.17 20.41
CA ALA A 149 -30.40 -66.34 19.55
C ALA A 149 -30.11 -67.60 20.39
N GLN A 150 -29.28 -67.50 21.43
CA GLN A 150 -29.05 -68.64 22.34
C GLN A 150 -30.30 -69.03 23.13
N LEU A 151 -31.12 -68.05 23.52
CA LEU A 151 -32.37 -68.29 24.24
C LEU A 151 -33.42 -68.95 23.34
N LYS A 152 -33.41 -68.66 22.03
CA LYS A 152 -34.22 -69.35 21.02
C LYS A 152 -33.74 -70.79 20.79
N ASP A 153 -32.43 -71.02 20.81
CA ASP A 153 -31.84 -72.36 20.75
C ASP A 153 -31.93 -73.12 22.10
N ASN A 154 -32.69 -72.60 23.08
CA ASN A 154 -32.87 -73.26 24.37
C ASN A 154 -33.34 -74.70 24.17
N THR A 155 -32.43 -75.61 24.47
CA THR A 155 -32.60 -77.08 24.49
C THR A 155 -33.77 -77.57 25.35
N GLU A 156 -34.54 -76.70 26.01
CA GLU A 156 -35.68 -77.06 26.85
C GLU A 156 -36.88 -77.55 26.04
N LEU A 157 -37.22 -76.94 24.91
CA LEU A 157 -38.31 -77.43 24.05
C LEU A 157 -38.02 -78.85 23.52
N PRO A 158 -36.85 -79.11 22.90
CA PRO A 158 -36.49 -80.46 22.47
C PRO A 158 -36.37 -81.47 23.63
N LYS A 159 -35.90 -81.04 24.81
CA LYS A 159 -35.87 -81.91 26.01
C LYS A 159 -37.28 -82.27 26.49
N LEU A 160 -38.21 -81.32 26.47
CA LEU A 160 -39.61 -81.54 26.84
C LEU A 160 -40.31 -82.47 25.85
N TYR A 161 -40.09 -82.28 24.54
CA TYR A 161 -40.55 -83.20 23.49
C TYR A 161 -40.06 -84.63 23.73
N ASN A 162 -38.77 -84.78 24.01
CA ASN A 162 -38.18 -86.09 24.30
C ASN A 162 -38.74 -86.71 25.58
N ALA A 163 -39.03 -85.91 26.61
CA ALA A 163 -39.65 -86.38 27.85
C ALA A 163 -41.09 -86.85 27.61
N ILE A 164 -41.90 -86.08 26.88
CA ILE A 164 -43.28 -86.45 26.51
C ILE A 164 -43.28 -87.76 25.71
N ASN A 165 -42.44 -87.88 24.68
CA ASN A 165 -42.32 -89.11 23.89
C ASN A 165 -41.91 -90.33 24.74
N ARG A 166 -41.02 -90.15 25.72
CA ARG A 166 -40.65 -91.23 26.67
C ARG A 166 -41.84 -91.64 27.54
N PHE A 167 -42.64 -90.69 28.02
CA PHE A 167 -43.85 -90.98 28.79
C PHE A 167 -44.91 -91.70 27.95
N GLU A 168 -45.11 -91.30 26.69
CA GLU A 168 -46.01 -91.98 25.77
C GLU A 168 -45.58 -93.44 25.54
N GLN A 169 -44.29 -93.69 25.31
CA GLN A 169 -43.75 -95.06 25.19
C GLN A 169 -43.95 -95.88 26.46
N GLN A 170 -43.78 -95.27 27.63
CA GLN A 170 -44.03 -95.95 28.91
C GLN A 170 -45.53 -96.28 29.07
N LEU A 171 -46.43 -95.35 28.73
CA LEU A 171 -47.88 -95.57 28.77
C LEU A 171 -48.34 -96.64 27.79
N ALA A 172 -47.73 -96.74 26.61
CA ALA A 172 -48.01 -97.80 25.64
C ALA A 172 -47.76 -99.20 26.23
N ASN A 173 -46.82 -99.35 27.18
CA ASN A 173 -46.60 -100.62 27.88
C ASN A 173 -47.70 -100.95 28.92
N PHE A 174 -48.62 -100.02 29.21
CA PHE A 174 -49.76 -100.17 30.14
C PHE A 174 -51.11 -100.32 29.40
N GLU A 175 -51.08 -100.81 28.15
CA GLU A 175 -52.15 -100.91 27.11
C GLU A 175 -53.55 -101.45 27.52
N GLY A 176 -53.77 -101.82 28.79
CA GLY A 176 -55.01 -102.41 29.30
C GLY A 176 -55.92 -101.50 30.16
N TYR A 177 -55.51 -100.26 30.46
CA TYR A 177 -56.28 -99.36 31.34
C TYR A 177 -56.92 -98.20 30.55
N ARG A 178 -58.22 -97.98 30.75
CA ARG A 178 -59.01 -96.95 30.04
C ARG A 178 -58.46 -95.53 30.26
N GLU A 179 -57.94 -95.27 31.46
CA GLU A 179 -57.33 -93.99 31.83
C GLU A 179 -56.08 -93.68 30.97
N THR A 180 -55.42 -94.70 30.41
CA THR A 180 -54.21 -94.56 29.58
C THR A 180 -54.52 -93.90 28.24
N GLU A 181 -55.65 -94.23 27.61
CA GLU A 181 -56.06 -93.65 26.32
C GLU A 181 -56.38 -92.16 26.45
N GLU A 182 -57.05 -91.77 27.54
CA GLU A 182 -57.32 -90.36 27.84
C GLU A 182 -56.01 -89.59 28.06
N ILE A 183 -55.07 -90.14 28.83
CA ILE A 183 -53.75 -89.51 29.06
C ILE A 183 -52.97 -89.38 27.75
N GLN A 184 -52.94 -90.40 26.89
CA GLN A 184 -52.28 -90.33 25.58
C GLN A 184 -52.89 -89.25 24.68
N SER A 185 -54.21 -89.10 24.67
CA SER A 185 -54.88 -88.05 23.89
C SER A 185 -54.48 -86.65 24.35
N ILE A 186 -54.33 -86.47 25.67
CA ILE A 186 -53.90 -85.20 26.28
C ILE A 186 -52.42 -84.92 25.96
N LEU A 187 -51.55 -85.92 26.08
CA LEU A 187 -50.12 -85.78 25.74
C LEU A 187 -49.93 -85.38 24.28
N LYS A 188 -50.65 -86.02 23.36
CA LYS A 188 -50.61 -85.67 21.94
C LYS A 188 -51.12 -84.25 21.66
N ARG A 189 -52.12 -83.78 22.43
CA ARG A 189 -52.60 -82.40 22.35
C ARG A 189 -51.53 -81.41 22.81
N ILE A 190 -50.91 -81.68 23.96
CA ILE A 190 -49.79 -80.88 24.49
C ILE A 190 -48.63 -80.85 23.48
N GLN A 191 -48.32 -81.99 22.85
CA GLN A 191 -47.27 -82.09 21.84
C GLN A 191 -47.55 -81.22 20.60
N ASN A 192 -48.81 -81.17 20.15
CA ASN A 192 -49.20 -80.30 19.03
C ASN A 192 -49.14 -78.82 19.42
N GLU A 193 -49.65 -78.47 20.61
CA GLU A 193 -49.62 -77.10 21.13
C GLU A 193 -48.16 -76.59 21.24
N LEU A 194 -47.22 -77.43 21.69
CA LEU A 194 -45.80 -77.09 21.75
C LEU A 194 -45.15 -76.89 20.35
N SER A 195 -45.65 -77.54 19.29
CA SER A 195 -45.07 -77.45 17.93
C SER A 195 -45.44 -76.14 17.28
N GLU A 196 -46.60 -75.59 17.63
CA GLU A 196 -47.04 -74.28 17.17
C GLU A 196 -46.18 -73.17 17.77
N PHE A 197 -45.69 -73.33 19.01
CA PHE A 197 -44.77 -72.40 19.66
C PHE A 197 -43.36 -72.36 19.04
N GLU A 198 -42.90 -73.43 18.39
CA GLU A 198 -41.60 -73.49 17.70
C GLU A 198 -41.62 -72.79 16.32
N ASN A 199 -42.81 -72.65 15.72
CA ASN A 199 -43.00 -72.15 14.35
C ASN A 199 -43.47 -70.67 14.28
N GLN A 200 -43.51 -69.96 15.41
CA GLN A 200 -43.75 -68.50 15.49
C GLN A 200 -42.45 -67.73 15.76
#